data_AF-A0A242MSM1-F1
#
_entry.id   AF-A0A242MSM1-F1
#
_cell.length_a   1.000
_cell.length_b   1.000
_cell.length_c   1.000
_cell.angle_alpha   90.00
_cell.angle_beta   90.00
_cell.angle_gamma   90.00
#
_symmetry.space_group_name_H-M   'P 1'
#
loop_
_entity.id
_entity.type
_entity.pdbx_description
1 polymer ?
#
loop_
_entity_poly.entity_id
_entity_poly.type
_entity_poly.pdbx_seq_one_letter_code
_entity_poly.pdbx_strand_id
1 'polypeptide(L)' 'MQLGEDLRCAIFGDPRRPACCSGLQPSEPMCGDSRGYALAWLTQLEIDTQPEQPERV' A
#
# COMPACT_ATOMS: atom_id res chain seq x y z
N MET A 1 10.04 -7.82 -2.76
CA MET A 1 8.92 -7.17 -3.46
C MET A 1 7.80 -8.20 -3.54
N GLN A 2 6.59 -7.89 -3.06
CA GLN A 2 5.50 -8.88 -2.88
C GLN A 2 4.54 -8.97 -4.08
N LEU A 3 4.84 -8.24 -5.16
CA LEU A 3 4.06 -8.22 -6.41
C LEU A 3 4.75 -9.07 -7.48
N GLY A 4 3.96 -9.77 -8.28
CA GLY A 4 4.42 -10.44 -9.50
C GLY A 4 4.55 -9.47 -10.69
N GLU A 5 4.96 -9.99 -11.84
CA GLU A 5 5.15 -9.20 -13.07
C GLU A 5 3.85 -8.55 -13.58
N ASP A 6 2.71 -9.13 -13.24
CA ASP A 6 1.37 -8.62 -13.56
C ASP A 6 0.83 -7.61 -12.52
N LEU A 7 1.67 -7.17 -11.58
CA LEU A 7 1.34 -6.27 -10.48
C LEU A 7 0.27 -6.85 -9.52
N ARG A 8 0.09 -8.18 -9.49
CA ARG A 8 -0.78 -8.84 -8.51
C ARG A 8 0.02 -9.39 -7.34
N CYS A 9 -0.65 -9.58 -6.21
CA CYS A 9 -0.02 -10.15 -5.01
C CYS A 9 0.38 -11.61 -5.27
N ALA A 10 1.67 -11.91 -5.21
CA ALA A 10 2.22 -13.24 -5.51
C ALA A 10 1.78 -14.33 -4.51
N ILE A 11 1.25 -13.93 -3.35
CA ILE A 11 0.78 -14.81 -2.27
C ILE A 11 -0.72 -14.65 -2.01
N PHE A 12 -1.50 -14.22 -3.02
CA PHE A 12 -2.95 -14.07 -2.88
C PHE A 12 -3.61 -15.42 -2.55
N GLY A 13 -4.24 -15.52 -1.37
CA GLY A 13 -4.87 -16.75 -0.87
C GLY A 13 -3.95 -17.66 -0.05
N ASP A 14 -2.65 -17.36 0.03
CA ASP A 14 -1.70 -18.10 0.87
C ASP A 14 -1.83 -17.65 2.34
N PRO A 15 -1.76 -18.56 3.32
CA PRO A 15 -1.79 -18.24 4.75
C PRO A 15 -0.72 -17.25 5.22
N ARG A 16 0.38 -17.11 4.47
CA ARG A 16 1.47 -16.15 4.76
C ARG A 16 1.11 -14.71 4.37
N ARG A 17 0.00 -14.47 3.67
CA ARG A 17 -0.45 -13.12 3.31
C ARG A 17 -0.78 -12.33 4.60
N PRO A 18 -0.12 -11.19 4.86
CA PRO A 18 -0.39 -10.41 6.07
C PRO A 18 -1.85 -9.96 6.15
N ALA A 19 -2.45 -10.02 7.34
CA ALA A 19 -3.86 -9.66 7.55
C ALA A 19 -4.18 -8.20 7.17
N CYS A 20 -3.22 -7.28 7.32
CA CYS A 20 -3.38 -5.90 6.90
C CYS A 20 -3.57 -5.77 5.37
N CYS A 21 -2.97 -6.66 4.58
CA CYS A 21 -3.10 -6.65 3.12
C CYS A 21 -4.50 -7.07 2.61
N SER A 22 -5.34 -7.67 3.46
CA SER A 22 -6.77 -7.86 3.18
C SER A 22 -7.64 -6.72 3.73
N GLY A 23 -7.16 -6.02 4.75
CA GLY A 23 -7.86 -4.90 5.39
C GLY A 23 -7.81 -3.60 4.60
N LEU A 24 -6.75 -3.39 3.81
CA LEU A 24 -6.63 -2.19 2.97
C LEU A 24 -7.48 -2.34 1.70
N GLN A 25 -8.62 -1.65 1.66
CA GLN A 25 -9.49 -1.57 0.49
C GLN A 25 -9.17 -0.32 -0.33
N PRO A 26 -9.13 -0.40 -1.67
CA PRO A 26 -9.04 0.79 -2.51
C PRO A 26 -10.28 1.66 -2.30
N SER A 27 -10.10 2.97 -2.24
CA SER A 27 -11.20 3.93 -2.22
C SER A 27 -10.98 5.02 -3.25
N GLU A 28 -12.08 5.64 -3.68
CA GLU A 28 -12.09 6.66 -4.74
C GLU A 28 -11.12 7.83 -4.47
N PRO A 29 -11.02 8.36 -3.23
CA PRO A 29 -10.00 9.36 -2.89
C PRO A 29 -8.55 8.88 -3.03
N MET A 30 -8.27 7.58 -2.88
CA MET A 30 -6.90 7.06 -3.04
C MET A 30 -6.56 6.77 -4.49
N CYS A 31 -7.51 6.19 -5.23
CA CYS A 31 -7.24 5.67 -6.57
C CYS A 31 -7.40 6.75 -7.65
N GLY A 32 -8.32 7.70 -7.47
CA GLY A 32 -8.66 8.72 -8.46
C GLY A 32 -8.95 8.15 -9.85
N ASP A 33 -8.55 8.90 -10.88
CA ASP A 33 -8.80 8.61 -12.28
C ASP A 33 -7.60 7.96 -13.02
N SER A 34 -6.44 7.89 -12.36
CA SER A 34 -5.21 7.44 -13.00
C SER A 34 -4.21 6.85 -12.00
N ARG A 35 -3.35 5.95 -12.50
CA ARG A 35 -2.20 5.44 -11.73
C ARG A 35 -1.32 6.56 -11.20
N GLY A 36 -1.14 7.62 -11.98
CA GLY A 36 -0.33 8.78 -11.59
C GLY A 36 -0.92 9.51 -10.38
N TYR A 37 -2.24 9.73 -10.38
CA TYR A 37 -2.95 10.28 -9.23
C TYR A 37 -2.76 9.41 -7.98
N ALA A 38 -2.99 8.10 -8.10
CA ALA A 38 -2.89 7.19 -6.97
C ALA A 38 -1.50 7.18 -6.33
N LEU A 39 -0.44 7.19 -7.16
CA LEU A 39 0.94 7.23 -6.67
C LEU A 39 1.26 8.58 -5.99
N ALA A 40 0.79 9.69 -6.53
CA ALA A 40 0.97 11.01 -5.90
C ALA A 40 0.25 11.08 -4.55
N TRP A 41 -0.97 10.55 -4.46
CA TRP A 41 -1.75 10.51 -3.23
C TRP A 41 -1.08 9.64 -2.15
N LEU A 42 -0.63 8.44 -2.51
CA LEU A 42 0.09 7.55 -1.59
C LEU A 42 1.41 8.19 -1.10
N THR A 43 2.15 8.86 -1.99
CA THR A 43 3.38 9.56 -1.63
C THR A 43 3.11 10.66 -0.60
N GLN A 44 2.02 11.41 -0.78
CA GLN A 44 1.61 12.43 0.19
C GLN A 44 1.28 11.82 1.55
N LEU A 45 0.53 10.72 1.57
CA LEU A 45 0.23 10.00 2.81
C LEU A 45 1.48 9.51 3.52
N GLU A 46 2.45 8.94 2.79
CA GLU A 46 3.71 8.49 3.38
C GLU A 46 4.47 9.63 4.03
N ILE A 47 4.44 10.83 3.44
CA ILE A 47 5.02 12.05 4.03
C ILE A 47 4.26 12.48 5.28
N ASP A 48 2.92 12.54 5.20
CA ASP A 48 2.07 13.02 6.29
C ASP A 48 2.04 12.08 7.50
N THR A 49 2.27 10.78 7.27
CA THR A 49 2.21 9.73 8.29
C THR A 49 3.59 9.18 8.65
N GLN A 50 4.66 9.88 8.27
CA GLN A 50 6.00 9.48 8.71
C GLN A 50 6.00 9.38 10.23
N PRO A 51 6.45 8.24 10.79
CA PRO A 51 6.61 8.14 12.22
C PRO A 51 7.65 9.17 12.64
N GLU A 52 7.33 9.99 13.64
CA GLU A 52 8.35 10.73 14.37
C GLU A 52 9.27 9.67 14.97
N GLN A 53 10.46 9.50 14.36
CA GLN A 53 11.50 8.52 14.68
C GLN A 53 11.17 7.63 15.88
N PRO A 54 10.76 6.35 15.72
CA PRO A 54 10.76 5.48 16.88
C PRO A 54 12.23 5.35 17.29
N GLU A 55 12.54 5.75 18.51
CA GLU A 55 13.80 5.44 19.17
C GLU A 55 14.12 3.97 18.86
N ARG A 56 15.22 3.74 18.14
CA ARG A 56 15.71 2.39 17.83
C ARG A 56 15.87 1.65 19.16
N VAL A 57 14.94 0.74 19.45
CA VAL A 57 15.13 -0.31 20.45
C VAL A 57 15.81 -1.49 19.78
#